data_AF-A0A1N7K8R0-F1
#
_entry.id   AF-A0A1N7K8R0-F1
#
_cell.length_a   1.000
_cell.length_b   1.000
_cell.length_c   1.000
_cell.angle_alpha   90.00
_cell.angle_beta   90.00
_cell.angle_gamma   90.00
#
_symmetry.space_group_name_H-M   'P 1'
#
loop_
_entity.id
_entity.type
_entity.pdbx_description
1 polymer ?
#
loop_
_entity_poly.entity_id
_entity_poly.type
_entity_poly.pdbx_seq_one_letter_code
_entity_poly.pdbx_strand_id
1 'polypeptide(L)'
;METEIEGYSKLGAKIIYRKGDIVFLNDEIFILTINKPIIQLTKSYEDFPGVFYKYSYDTKQKVKERLEIRNSSGSIKVNLNLKNKDFDLENYINSQNMHNN
;
A
#
# COMPACT_ATOMS: atom_id res chain seq x y z
N MET A 1 9.82 9.50 4.31
CA MET A 1 8.96 8.62 3.50
C MET A 1 7.60 9.26 3.45
N GLU A 2 7.28 9.98 2.39
CA GLU A 2 5.94 10.52 2.25
C GLU A 2 5.02 9.45 1.65
N THR A 3 4.09 8.97 2.48
CA THR A 3 3.04 8.02 2.18
C THR A 3 1.72 8.77 2.20
N GLU A 4 1.02 8.76 1.08
CA GLU A 4 -0.26 9.43 0.93
C GLU A 4 -1.34 8.36 0.71
N ILE A 5 -2.26 8.27 1.66
CA ILE A 5 -3.39 7.34 1.68
C ILE A 5 -4.65 8.19 1.55
N GLU A 6 -5.32 8.12 0.40
CA GLU A 6 -6.62 8.74 0.19
C GLU A 6 -7.70 7.66 0.32
N GLY A 7 -8.51 7.76 1.38
CA GLY A 7 -9.67 6.90 1.62
C GLY A 7 -10.97 7.66 1.37
N TYR A 8 -11.78 7.20 0.42
CA TYR A 8 -13.07 7.79 0.10
C TYR A 8 -14.21 6.95 0.69
N SER A 9 -14.60 7.25 1.93
CA SER A 9 -15.74 6.64 2.61
C SER A 9 -16.77 7.71 3.00
N LYS A 10 -17.71 8.06 2.10
CA LYS A 10 -18.81 9.08 2.25
C LYS A 10 -18.43 10.50 2.76
N LEU A 11 -17.21 10.69 3.26
CA LEU A 11 -16.52 11.90 3.67
C LEU A 11 -15.05 11.60 3.30
N GLY A 12 -14.55 12.18 2.20
CA GLY A 12 -13.22 11.87 1.68
C GLY A 12 -12.13 12.27 2.68
N ALA A 13 -11.42 11.28 3.24
CA ALA A 13 -10.32 11.50 4.15
C ALA A 13 -8.99 11.24 3.43
N LYS A 14 -8.20 12.30 3.30
CA LYS A 14 -6.83 12.23 2.77
C LYS A 14 -5.86 12.23 3.93
N ILE A 15 -5.16 11.12 4.14
CA ILE A 15 -4.19 10.94 5.20
C ILE A 15 -2.80 10.92 4.58
N ILE A 16 -1.95 11.87 4.98
CA ILE A 16 -0.56 11.94 4.53
C ILE A 16 0.36 11.65 5.72
N TYR A 17 1.13 10.59 5.63
CA TYR A 17 2.18 10.21 6.57
C TYR A 17 3.54 10.60 5.98
N ARG A 18 4.38 11.35 6.72
CA ARG A 18 5.68 11.83 6.21
C ARG A 18 6.88 10.93 6.50
N LYS A 19 6.70 9.97 7.41
CA LYS A 19 7.69 8.94 7.77
C LYS A 19 6.97 7.67 8.23
N GLY A 20 7.43 6.53 7.76
CA GLY A 20 7.00 5.20 8.17
C GLY A 20 7.93 4.15 7.57
N ASP A 21 7.69 2.90 7.94
CA ASP A 21 8.27 1.73 7.32
C ASP A 21 7.19 0.98 6.54
N ILE A 22 7.58 0.30 5.48
CA ILE A 22 6.68 -0.48 4.64
C ILE A 22 7.24 -1.88 4.57
N VAL A 23 6.42 -2.87 4.89
CA VAL A 23 6.74 -4.29 4.73
C VAL A 23 5.94 -4.82 3.56
N PHE A 24 6.65 -5.33 2.55
CA PHE A 24 6.05 -5.98 1.39
C PHE A 24 6.14 -7.50 1.58
N LEU A 25 5.00 -8.17 1.55
CA LEU A 25 4.89 -9.60 1.30
C LEU A 25 4.23 -9.79 -0.08
N ASN A 26 3.98 -11.04 -0.48
CA ASN A 26 3.41 -11.36 -1.78
C ASN A 26 2.05 -10.66 -1.96
N ASP A 27 1.06 -11.03 -1.14
CA ASP A 27 -0.30 -10.49 -1.23
C ASP A 27 -0.62 -9.40 -0.20
N GLU A 28 0.31 -9.14 0.71
CA GLU A 28 0.15 -8.21 1.84
C GLU A 28 1.13 -7.05 1.75
N ILE A 29 0.67 -5.85 2.13
CA ILE A 29 1.53 -4.69 2.38
C ILE A 29 1.14 -4.10 3.72
N PHE A 30 2.11 -3.95 4.61
CA PHE A 30 1.91 -3.29 5.90
C PHE A 30 2.57 -1.92 5.90
N ILE A 31 1.81 -0.90 6.27
CA ILE A 31 2.30 0.46 6.46
C ILE A 31 2.41 0.70 7.95
N LEU A 32 3.64 0.84 8.42
CA LEU A 32 3.99 1.03 9.82
C LEU A 32 4.38 2.49 10.02
N THR A 33 3.61 3.22 10.82
CA THR A 33 3.90 4.63 11.10
C THR A 33 4.03 4.83 12.60
N ILE A 34 4.99 5.66 13.02
CA ILE A 34 5.29 5.87 14.45
C ILE A 34 4.05 6.42 15.15
N ASN A 35 3.66 5.80 16.27
CA ASN A 35 2.50 6.19 17.11
C ASN A 35 1.18 6.24 16.34
N LYS A 36 1.04 5.41 15.31
CA LYS A 36 -0.16 5.32 14.48
C LYS A 36 -0.53 3.86 14.27
N PRO A 37 -1.82 3.58 14.05
CA PRO A 37 -2.25 2.21 13.84
C PRO A 37 -1.63 1.61 12.57
N ILE A 38 -1.34 0.31 12.62
CA ILE A 38 -0.85 -0.44 11.46
C ILE A 38 -1.96 -0.54 10.42
N ILE A 39 -1.62 -0.23 9.18
CA ILE A 39 -2.51 -0.36 8.03
C ILE A 39 -2.05 -1.57 7.20
N GLN A 40 -2.97 -2.50 6.96
CA GLN A 40 -2.81 -3.63 6.07
C GLN A 40 -3.52 -3.34 4.75
N LEU A 41 -2.80 -3.49 3.64
CA LEU A 41 -3.36 -3.58 2.30
C LEU A 41 -3.24 -5.03 1.86
N THR A 42 -4.35 -5.66 1.55
CA THR A 42 -4.41 -7.12 1.32
C THR A 42 -5.16 -7.50 0.04
N LYS A 43 -4.78 -8.65 -0.54
CA LYS A 43 -5.61 -9.42 -1.47
C LYS A 43 -6.24 -10.66 -0.84
N SER A 44 -5.84 -11.01 0.38
CA SER A 44 -6.31 -12.18 1.12
C SER A 44 -7.48 -11.85 2.05
N TYR A 45 -8.13 -12.90 2.54
CA TYR A 45 -9.13 -12.79 3.60
C TYR A 45 -8.50 -12.81 5.00
N GLU A 46 -7.18 -12.99 5.12
CA GLU A 46 -6.51 -13.15 6.41
C GLU A 46 -6.45 -11.82 7.19
N ASP A 47 -6.79 -11.88 8.47
CA ASP A 47 -6.68 -10.76 9.40
C ASP A 47 -5.39 -10.93 10.21
N PHE A 48 -4.47 -9.97 10.08
CA PHE A 48 -3.24 -10.00 10.86
C PHE A 48 -3.47 -9.40 12.26
N PRO A 49 -3.03 -10.08 13.33
CA PRO A 49 -3.20 -9.56 14.68
C PRO A 49 -2.45 -8.23 14.86
N GLY A 50 -3.09 -7.26 15.50
CA GLY A 50 -2.52 -5.93 15.74
C GLY A 50 -2.68 -4.93 14.58
N VAL A 51 -3.26 -5.35 13.45
CA VAL A 51 -3.71 -4.43 12.40
C VAL A 51 -4.99 -3.75 12.85
N PHE A 52 -5.06 -2.44 12.68
CA PHE A 52 -6.26 -1.67 13.02
C PHE A 52 -7.11 -1.33 11.79
N TYR A 53 -6.44 -1.06 10.66
CA TYR A 53 -7.10 -0.77 9.40
C TYR A 53 -6.68 -1.80 8.36
N LYS A 54 -7.67 -2.48 7.79
CA LYS A 54 -7.50 -3.43 6.70
C LYS A 54 -8.24 -2.93 5.46
N TYR A 55 -7.54 -2.88 4.34
CA TYR A 55 -8.12 -2.48 3.05
C TYR A 55 -7.79 -3.52 1.99
N SER A 56 -8.81 -3.94 1.24
CA SER A 56 -8.59 -4.71 0.03
C SER A 56 -8.04 -3.83 -1.10
N TYR A 57 -7.20 -4.40 -1.95
CA TYR A 57 -6.76 -3.76 -3.19
C TYR A 57 -6.79 -4.76 -4.35
N ASP A 58 -6.94 -4.23 -5.56
CA ASP A 58 -7.01 -5.04 -6.78
C ASP A 58 -5.76 -4.85 -7.64
N THR A 59 -5.27 -3.61 -7.70
CA THR A 59 -4.19 -3.22 -8.61
C THR A 59 -3.03 -2.56 -7.89
N LYS A 60 -1.83 -2.86 -8.38
CA LYS A 60 -0.56 -2.23 -8.03
C LYS A 60 0.12 -1.82 -9.32
N GLN A 61 0.60 -0.59 -9.42
CA GLN A 61 1.34 -0.15 -10.59
C GLN A 61 2.42 0.87 -10.23
N LYS A 62 3.52 0.84 -10.99
CA LYS A 62 4.54 1.88 -10.91
C LYS A 62 4.07 3.12 -11.69
N VAL A 63 4.05 4.26 -11.03
CA VAL A 63 3.79 5.57 -11.64
C VAL A 63 4.99 6.47 -11.35
N LYS A 64 5.88 6.62 -12.34
CA LYS A 64 7.18 7.28 -12.17
C LYS A 64 8.01 6.59 -11.08
N GLU A 65 8.30 7.27 -9.97
CA GLU A 65 9.09 6.75 -8.83
C GLU A 65 8.19 6.28 -7.67
N ARG A 66 6.88 6.14 -7.91
CA ARG A 66 5.89 5.78 -6.89
C ARG A 66 5.25 4.45 -7.20
N LEU A 67 4.94 3.71 -6.14
CA LEU A 67 4.03 2.59 -6.21
C LEU A 67 2.62 3.10 -5.89
N GLU A 68 1.72 2.95 -6.85
CA GLU A 68 0.31 3.28 -6.70
C GLU A 68 -0.49 1.99 -6.50
N ILE A 69 -1.34 1.97 -5.48
CA ILE A 69 -2.16 0.82 -5.08
C ILE A 69 -3.61 1.28 -5.01
N ARG A 70 -4.52 0.54 -5.64
CA ARG A 70 -5.94 0.91 -5.73
C ARG A 70 -6.84 -0.30 -5.60
N ASN A 71 -8.06 -0.04 -5.15
CA ASN A 71 -9.17 -0.95 -5.35
C ASN A 71 -10.13 -0.46 -6.44
N SER A 72 -10.90 -1.41 -6.97
CA SER A 72 -11.85 -1.29 -8.08
C SER A 72 -13.04 -0.41 -7.71
N SER A 73 -13.43 -0.39 -6.44
CA SER A 73 -14.48 0.51 -5.94
C SER A 73 -14.04 1.98 -5.86
N GLY A 74 -12.74 2.27 -6.04
CA GLY A 74 -12.17 3.60 -5.90
C GLY A 74 -12.20 4.14 -4.46
N SER A 75 -12.55 3.30 -3.48
CA SER A 75 -12.62 3.71 -2.08
C SER A 75 -11.24 3.88 -1.45
N ILE A 76 -10.19 3.30 -2.05
CA ILE A 76 -8.80 3.50 -1.61
C ILE A 76 -7.90 3.87 -2.78
N LYS A 77 -7.02 4.83 -2.54
CA LYS A 77 -5.84 5.09 -3.34
C LYS A 77 -4.65 5.32 -2.42
N VAL A 78 -3.62 4.47 -2.54
CA VAL A 78 -2.38 4.59 -1.78
C VAL A 78 -1.23 4.90 -2.73
N ASN A 79 -0.48 5.95 -2.43
CA ASN A 79 0.73 6.32 -3.15
C ASN A 79 1.93 6.20 -2.19
N LEU A 80 2.85 5.29 -2.52
CA LEU A 80 4.08 5.08 -1.77
C LEU A 80 5.25 5.66 -2.57
N ASN A 81 5.90 6.69 -2.03
CA ASN A 81 7.11 7.25 -2.62
C ASN A 81 8.35 6.52 -2.10
N LEU A 82 9.03 5.80 -3.00
CA LEU A 82 10.16 4.92 -2.67
C LEU A 82 11.51 5.48 -3.17
N LYS A 83 11.55 6.72 -3.70
CA LYS A 83 12.74 7.35 -4.33
C LYS A 83 14.05 7.26 -3.53
N ASN A 84 13.97 7.25 -2.20
CA ASN A 84 15.14 7.26 -1.30
C ASN A 84 15.25 5.97 -0.47
N LYS A 85 14.76 4.84 -0.99
CA LYS A 85 14.85 3.53 -0.33
C LYS A 85 15.63 2.57 -1.22
N ASP A 86 16.42 1.71 -0.59
CA ASP A 86 17.05 0.56 -1.24
C ASP A 86 16.00 -0.52 -1.50
N PHE A 87 15.11 -0.24 -2.45
CA PHE A 87 14.01 -1.11 -2.83
C PHE A 87 13.87 -1.09 -4.35
N ASP A 88 14.09 -2.26 -4.98
CA ASP A 88 13.92 -2.41 -6.41
C ASP A 88 12.44 -2.54 -6.76
N LEU A 89 11.81 -1.38 -6.97
CA LEU A 89 10.41 -1.29 -7.36
C LEU A 89 10.13 -1.96 -8.72
N GLU A 90 11.08 -1.92 -9.64
CA GLU A 90 10.89 -2.49 -10.97
C GLU A 90 10.84 -4.02 -10.89
N ASN A 91 11.81 -4.61 -10.19
CA ASN A 91 11.81 -6.05 -9.95
C ASN A 91 10.60 -6.51 -9.14
N TYR A 92 10.20 -5.74 -8.12
CA TYR A 92 8.99 -6.05 -7.33
C TYR A 92 7.75 -6.14 -8.22
N ILE A 93 7.49 -5.14 -9.08
CA ILE A 93 6.32 -5.17 -9.97
C ILE A 93 6.40 -6.35 -10.97
N ASN A 94 7.56 -6.60 -11.55
CA ASN A 94 7.73 -7.65 -12.56
C ASN A 94 7.59 -9.06 -11.98
N SER A 95 8.13 -9.31 -10.78
CA SER A 95 8.01 -10.61 -10.10
C SER A 95 6.56 -11.00 -9.80
N GLN A 96 5.70 -10.02 -9.52
CA GLN A 96 4.28 -10.25 -9.22
C GLN A 96 3.46 -10.52 -10.49
N ASN A 97 3.85 -9.95 -11.63
CA ASN A 97 3.20 -10.23 -12.92
C ASN A 97 3.55 -11.63 -13.45
N MET A 98 4.74 -12.16 -13.13
CA MET A 98 5.17 -13.49 -13.56
C MET A 98 4.45 -14.64 -12.85
N HIS A 99 3.84 -14.41 -11.68
CA HIS A 99 3.08 -15.42 -10.95
C HIS A 99 1.61 -15.56 -11.40
N ASN A 100 1.14 -14.73 -12.34
CA ASN A 100 -0.24 -14.75 -12.83
C ASN A 100 -0.41 -15.37 -14.24
N ASN A 101 0.60 -16.08 -14.76
CA ASN A 101 0.55 -16.81 -16.04
C ASN A 101 0.64 -18.31 -15.85
#